data_AF-A0A1M7ZI04-F1
#
_entry.id   AF-A0A1M7ZI04-F1
#
_cell.length_a   1.000
_cell.length_b   1.000
_cell.length_c   1.000
_cell.angle_alpha   90.00
_cell.angle_beta   90.00
_cell.angle_gamma   90.00
#
_symmetry.space_group_name_H-M   'P 1'
#
loop_
_entity.id
_entity.type
_entity.pdbx_description
1 polymer ?
#
loop_
_entity_poly.entity_id
_entity_poly.type
_entity_poly.pdbx_seq_one_letter_code
_entity_poly.pdbx_strand_id
1 'polypeptide(L)'
;MSDQVENQFFPLSYQEQILDSYDLITSVFGEIGGQNNLSYELDGSLPVIVGSPLDLKTRFKDFISVLVKEKPMNHLSVYVSHIKDPKHWIFTFLVKMGIGDTRRGKEMVLDVDPVKTSLSIPKRGGDCYPIYLL
;
A
#
# COMPACT_ATOMS: atom_id res chain seq x y z
N MET A 1 29.68 18.88 38.78
CA MET A 1 28.52 19.24 37.93
C MET A 1 29.06 19.30 36.53
N SER A 2 28.87 18.21 35.77
CA SER A 2 29.40 18.08 34.41
C SER A 2 28.19 17.92 33.49
N ASP A 3 27.83 19.01 32.83
CA ASP A 3 26.83 19.02 31.78
C ASP A 3 27.42 18.34 30.54
N GLN A 4 27.16 17.04 30.41
CA GLN A 4 27.30 16.36 29.12
C GLN A 4 26.06 16.70 28.30
N VAL A 5 26.19 17.71 27.46
CA VAL A 5 25.30 17.93 26.32
C VAL A 5 25.56 16.78 25.36
N GLU A 6 24.78 15.71 25.48
CA GLU A 6 24.69 14.70 24.45
C GLU A 6 24.14 15.37 23.19
N ASN A 7 25.05 15.68 22.27
CA ASN A 7 24.74 16.01 20.89
C ASN A 7 23.78 14.94 20.36
N GLN A 8 22.50 15.29 20.23
CA GLN A 8 21.54 14.52 19.46
C GLN A 8 21.98 14.56 17.99
N PHE A 9 22.82 13.59 17.64
CA PHE A 9 23.19 13.28 16.29
C PHE A 9 21.94 12.67 15.64
N PHE A 10 21.19 13.46 14.89
CA PHE A 10 20.21 12.97 13.92
C PHE A 10 20.94 12.82 12.58
N PRO A 11 21.47 11.64 12.21
CA PRO A 11 22.09 11.53 10.91
C PRO A 11 21.02 11.47 9.82
N LEU A 12 21.09 12.49 8.96
CA LEU A 12 20.84 12.45 7.51
C LEU A 12 19.38 12.39 7.06
N SER A 13 18.89 13.58 6.70
CA SER A 13 17.96 13.83 5.59
C SER A 13 17.41 12.59 4.87
N TYR A 14 16.21 12.16 5.26
CA TYR A 14 15.30 11.46 4.36
C TYR A 14 14.93 12.44 3.24
N GLN A 15 15.80 12.58 2.24
CA GLN A 15 15.49 13.38 1.07
C GLN A 15 14.31 12.72 0.38
N GLU A 16 13.20 13.44 0.34
CA GLU A 16 12.08 13.09 -0.51
C GLU A 16 12.60 12.92 -1.94
N GLN A 17 12.23 11.82 -2.57
CA GLN A 17 12.60 11.50 -3.94
C GLN A 17 11.35 11.31 -4.77
N ILE A 18 11.48 11.67 -6.04
CA ILE A 18 10.50 11.34 -7.07
C ILE A 18 10.69 9.85 -7.38
N LEU A 19 9.65 9.05 -7.19
CA LEU A 19 9.67 7.60 -7.27
C LEU A 19 8.59 7.12 -8.23
N ASP A 20 8.97 6.19 -9.10
CA ASP A 20 8.00 5.42 -9.86
C ASP A 20 7.29 4.44 -8.93
N SER A 21 5.98 4.66 -8.70
CA SER A 21 5.22 3.79 -7.81
C SER A 21 5.03 2.39 -8.40
N TYR A 22 5.08 2.24 -9.73
CA TYR A 22 5.04 0.93 -10.38
C TYR A 22 6.24 0.08 -9.97
N ASP A 23 7.45 0.62 -10.08
CA ASP A 23 8.69 -0.07 -9.70
C ASP A 23 8.77 -0.33 -8.20
N LEU A 24 8.34 0.63 -7.38
CA LEU A 24 8.30 0.50 -5.93
C LEU A 24 7.38 -0.66 -5.51
N ILE A 25 6.15 -0.69 -6.01
CA ILE A 25 5.16 -1.71 -5.66
C ILE A 25 5.58 -3.07 -6.21
N THR A 26 6.13 -3.12 -7.43
CA THR A 26 6.71 -4.33 -8.03
C THR A 26 7.83 -4.90 -7.16
N SER A 27 8.74 -4.05 -6.68
CA SER A 27 9.82 -4.47 -5.76
C SER A 27 9.26 -5.06 -4.46
N VAL A 28 8.23 -4.45 -3.88
CA VAL A 28 7.61 -4.94 -2.64
C VAL A 28 6.91 -6.29 -2.87
N PHE A 29 6.14 -6.44 -3.95
CA PHE A 29 5.56 -7.73 -4.30
C PHE A 29 6.62 -8.78 -4.63
N GLY A 30 7.75 -8.41 -5.23
CA GLY A 30 8.87 -9.33 -5.46
C GLY A 30 9.45 -9.89 -4.15
N GLU A 31 9.56 -9.05 -3.12
CA GLU A 31 10.03 -9.48 -1.79
C GLU A 31 9.04 -10.41 -1.07
N ILE A 32 7.73 -10.17 -1.23
CA ILE A 32 6.67 -10.92 -0.52
C ILE A 32 6.23 -12.17 -1.30
N GLY A 33 6.14 -12.05 -2.62
CA GLY A 33 5.56 -13.03 -3.55
C GLY A 33 6.39 -14.30 -3.71
N GLY A 34 7.70 -14.23 -3.46
CA GLY A 34 8.57 -15.40 -3.41
C GLY A 34 8.17 -16.45 -2.35
N GLN A 35 7.24 -16.12 -1.44
CA GLN A 35 6.85 -16.99 -0.32
C GLN A 35 5.38 -17.44 -0.32
N ASN A 36 4.45 -16.84 -1.09
CA ASN A 36 3.02 -16.85 -0.72
C ASN A 36 1.96 -17.11 -1.83
N ASN A 37 2.25 -17.83 -2.92
CA ASN A 37 1.26 -18.08 -4.02
C ASN A 37 0.47 -16.81 -4.44
N LEU A 38 1.16 -15.67 -4.43
CA LEU A 38 0.62 -14.34 -4.64
C LEU A 38 0.89 -13.92 -6.07
N SER A 39 -0.17 -13.69 -6.85
CA SER A 39 -0.08 -13.01 -8.15
C SER A 39 -0.54 -11.56 -8.00
N TYR A 40 0.02 -10.67 -8.82
CA TYR A 40 -0.39 -9.28 -8.84
C TYR A 40 -0.40 -8.71 -10.25
N GLU A 41 -1.21 -7.69 -10.44
CA GLU A 41 -1.35 -6.91 -11.66
C GLU A 41 -1.37 -5.42 -11.26
N LEU A 42 -0.63 -4.59 -11.97
CA LEU A 42 -0.55 -3.15 -11.70
C LEU A 42 -1.20 -2.39 -12.86
N ASP A 43 -1.99 -1.38 -12.54
CA ASP A 43 -2.50 -0.43 -13.53
C ASP A 43 -1.33 0.30 -14.21
N GLY A 44 -1.36 0.43 -15.54
CA GLY A 44 -0.36 1.19 -16.29
C GLY A 44 -0.40 2.70 -16.04
N SER A 45 -1.44 3.21 -15.37
CA SER A 45 -1.59 4.62 -14.99
C SER A 45 -1.19 4.93 -13.54
N LEU A 46 -0.42 4.06 -12.90
CA LEU A 46 0.12 4.35 -11.58
C LEU A 46 0.99 5.63 -11.61
N PRO A 47 0.81 6.56 -10.65
CA PRO A 47 1.48 7.85 -10.70
C PRO A 47 2.93 7.76 -10.25
N VAL A 48 3.71 8.75 -10.63
CA VAL A 48 4.98 9.03 -9.96
C VAL A 48 4.67 9.77 -8.66
N ILE A 49 5.23 9.30 -7.54
CA ILE A 49 4.98 9.86 -6.21
C ILE A 49 6.25 10.49 -5.63
N VAL A 50 6.08 11.38 -4.66
CA VAL A 50 7.18 12.00 -3.93
C VAL A 50 7.18 11.49 -2.50
N GLY A 51 8.34 11.09 -1.99
CA GLY A 51 8.51 10.76 -0.59
C GLY A 51 9.81 10.04 -0.30
N SER A 52 9.99 9.65 0.95
CA SER A 52 11.12 8.84 1.40
C SER A 52 11.02 7.43 0.81
N PRO A 53 12.00 6.95 0.01
CA PRO A 53 11.95 5.62 -0.58
C PRO A 53 11.82 4.51 0.46
N LEU A 54 12.53 4.65 1.59
CA LEU A 54 12.51 3.65 2.67
C LEU A 54 11.16 3.63 3.39
N ASP A 55 10.60 4.80 3.70
CA ASP A 55 9.32 4.90 4.40
C ASP A 55 8.17 4.40 3.53
N LEU A 56 8.14 4.80 2.26
CA LEU A 56 7.13 4.36 1.31
C LEU A 56 7.20 2.84 1.09
N LYS A 57 8.41 2.30 0.88
CA LYS A 57 8.61 0.85 0.75
C LYS A 57 8.13 0.10 1.99
N THR A 58 8.44 0.61 3.19
CA THR A 58 8.02 0.01 4.45
C THR A 58 6.50 0.01 4.58
N ARG A 59 5.84 1.15 4.29
CA ARG A 59 4.37 1.25 4.34
C ARG A 59 3.67 0.29 3.38
N PHE A 60 4.12 0.20 2.13
CA PHE A 60 3.57 -0.75 1.16
C PHE A 60 3.80 -2.20 1.61
N LYS A 61 4.99 -2.51 2.13
CA LYS A 61 5.33 -3.85 2.61
C LYS A 61 4.47 -4.27 3.78
N ASP A 62 4.30 -3.40 4.78
CA ASP A 62 3.45 -3.65 5.94
C ASP A 62 2.00 -3.87 5.52
N PHE A 63 1.48 -3.01 4.65
CA PHE A 63 0.12 -3.12 4.14
C PHE A 63 -0.13 -4.43 3.38
N ILE A 64 0.73 -4.77 2.41
CA ILE A 64 0.60 -6.00 1.62
C ILE A 64 0.77 -7.23 2.52
N SER A 65 1.68 -7.18 3.50
CA SER A 65 1.86 -8.27 4.47
C SER A 65 0.61 -8.51 5.31
N VAL A 66 -0.08 -7.45 5.75
CA VAL A 66 -1.37 -7.57 6.45
C VAL A 66 -2.42 -8.17 5.51
N LEU A 67 -2.51 -7.69 4.27
CA LEU A 67 -3.46 -8.18 3.27
C LEU A 67 -3.29 -9.68 3.00
N VAL A 68 -2.06 -10.16 2.86
CA VAL A 68 -1.75 -11.59 2.66
C VAL A 68 -2.09 -12.41 3.91
N LYS A 69 -1.78 -11.91 5.11
CA LYS A 69 -2.10 -12.61 6.38
C LYS A 69 -3.60 -12.74 6.62
N GLU A 70 -4.39 -11.72 6.28
CA GLU A 70 -5.84 -11.70 6.49
C GLU A 70 -6.60 -12.54 5.45
N LYS A 71 -5.97 -12.84 4.30
CA LYS A 71 -6.55 -13.65 3.23
C LYS A 71 -5.65 -14.87 2.93
N PRO A 72 -5.54 -15.84 3.86
CA PRO A 72 -4.78 -17.06 3.64
C PRO A 72 -5.53 -17.95 2.64
N MET A 73 -5.41 -17.62 1.35
CA MET A 73 -5.93 -18.43 0.25
C MET A 73 -4.79 -19.10 -0.48
N ASN A 74 -5.07 -20.28 -1.04
CA ASN A 74 -4.09 -21.03 -1.82
C ASN A 74 -3.58 -20.26 -3.06
N HIS A 75 -4.34 -19.26 -3.52
CA HIS A 75 -3.93 -18.34 -4.58
C HIS A 75 -4.59 -16.97 -4.37
N LEU A 76 -3.78 -15.97 -4.03
CA LEU A 76 -4.22 -14.58 -3.88
C LEU A 76 -3.83 -13.81 -5.14
N SER A 77 -4.79 -13.18 -5.82
CA SER A 77 -4.51 -12.30 -6.95
C SER A 77 -4.87 -10.86 -6.57
N VAL A 78 -3.94 -9.92 -6.74
CA VAL A 78 -4.13 -8.53 -6.32
C VAL A 78 -3.95 -7.60 -7.52
N TYR A 79 -4.98 -6.83 -7.84
CA TYR A 79 -4.89 -5.74 -8.81
C TYR A 79 -4.69 -4.42 -8.07
N VAL A 80 -3.69 -3.65 -8.46
CA VAL A 80 -3.40 -2.34 -7.85
C VAL A 80 -3.67 -1.24 -8.84
N SER A 81 -4.49 -0.27 -8.44
CA SER A 81 -4.76 0.95 -9.20
C SER A 81 -4.61 2.19 -8.34
N HIS A 82 -4.75 3.36 -8.96
CA HIS A 82 -4.65 4.65 -8.29
C HIS A 82 -5.93 5.46 -8.48
N ILE A 83 -6.42 6.06 -7.40
CA ILE A 83 -7.51 7.03 -7.42
C ILE A 83 -6.89 8.42 -7.39
N LYS A 84 -7.18 9.21 -8.42
CA LYS A 84 -6.71 10.59 -8.51
C LYS A 84 -7.37 11.45 -7.43
N ASP A 85 -6.58 11.92 -6.48
CA ASP A 85 -6.96 12.91 -5.48
C ASP A 85 -5.95 14.08 -5.48
N PRO A 86 -6.40 15.34 -5.35
CA PRO A 86 -5.50 16.49 -5.40
C PRO A 86 -4.66 16.68 -4.12
N LYS A 87 -4.96 15.97 -3.03
CA LYS A 87 -4.30 16.13 -1.73
C LYS A 87 -3.57 14.87 -1.26
N HIS A 88 -3.89 13.71 -1.83
CA HIS A 88 -3.36 12.43 -1.39
C HIS A 88 -3.02 11.54 -2.57
N TRP A 89 -2.04 10.66 -2.38
CA TRP A 89 -1.85 9.52 -3.27
C TRP A 89 -2.66 8.35 -2.73
N ILE A 90 -3.69 7.94 -3.46
CA ILE A 90 -4.59 6.87 -3.05
C ILE A 90 -4.34 5.67 -3.94
N PHE A 91 -3.79 4.59 -3.38
CA PHE A 91 -3.63 3.33 -4.09
C PHE A 91 -4.68 2.34 -3.61
N THR A 92 -5.37 1.70 -4.55
CA THR A 92 -6.42 0.71 -4.28
C THR A 92 -5.95 -0.68 -4.63
N PHE A 93 -6.03 -1.59 -3.66
CA PHE A 93 -5.67 -2.99 -3.81
C PHE A 93 -6.96 -3.82 -3.90
N LEU A 94 -7.29 -4.29 -5.11
CA LEU A 94 -8.43 -5.16 -5.40
C LEU A 94 -7.97 -6.62 -5.35
N VAL A 95 -8.42 -7.36 -4.34
CA VAL A 95 -8.14 -8.79 -4.25
C VAL A 95 -9.18 -9.56 -5.08
N LYS A 96 -8.71 -10.25 -6.10
CA LYS A 96 -9.47 -11.22 -6.88
C LYS A 96 -9.27 -12.60 -6.26
N MET A 97 -10.36 -13.21 -5.78
CA MET A 97 -10.34 -14.61 -5.35
C MET A 97 -10.26 -15.51 -6.59
N GLY A 98 -9.41 -16.54 -6.55
CA GLY A 98 -9.34 -17.57 -7.59
C GLY A 98 -10.71 -18.21 -7.84
N ILE A 99 -10.95 -18.61 -9.10
CA ILE A 99 -12.23 -19.10 -9.66
C ILE A 99 -13.02 -19.95 -8.65
N GLY A 100 -14.13 -19.37 -8.16
CA GLY A 100 -15.08 -20.03 -7.27
C GLY A 100 -16.17 -19.09 -6.74
N ASP A 101 -15.88 -17.80 -6.56
CA ASP A 101 -16.85 -16.87 -5.96
C ASP A 101 -17.21 -15.72 -6.91
N THR A 102 -18.20 -15.98 -7.77
CA THR A 102 -18.80 -14.96 -8.63
C THR A 102 -19.78 -14.12 -7.82
N ARG A 103 -19.30 -13.07 -7.14
CA ARG A 103 -20.20 -11.99 -6.67
C ARG A 103 -19.82 -10.68 -7.30
N ARG A 104 -20.70 -10.26 -8.22
CA ARG A 104 -20.71 -9.01 -9.00
C ARG A 104 -20.18 -7.83 -8.18
N GLY A 105 -19.10 -7.22 -8.66
CA GLY A 105 -18.66 -5.91 -8.19
C GLY A 105 -19.74 -4.87 -8.45
N LYS A 106 -20.25 -4.27 -7.37
CA LYS A 106 -20.92 -2.97 -7.42
C LYS A 106 -19.84 -1.94 -7.10
N GLU A 107 -19.56 -1.05 -8.04
CA GLU A 107 -18.89 0.22 -7.70
C GLU A 107 -19.76 0.96 -6.69
N MET A 108 -19.20 1.22 -5.51
CA MET A 108 -19.71 2.20 -4.56
C MET A 108 -18.57 3.14 -4.21
N VAL A 109 -18.76 4.41 -4.56
CA VAL A 109 -17.94 5.53 -4.11
C VAL A 109 -18.24 5.76 -2.63
N LEU A 110 -17.22 5.72 -1.77
CA LEU A 110 -17.33 6.07 -0.36
C LEU A 110 -16.49 7.30 -0.08
N ASP A 111 -17.18 8.29 0.50
CA ASP A 111 -16.63 9.49 1.15
C ASP A 111 -15.88 9.04 2.41
N VAL A 112 -14.58 9.36 2.52
CA VAL A 112 -13.75 8.96 3.67
C VAL A 112 -13.10 10.19 4.28
N ASP A 113 -13.47 10.45 5.53
CA ASP A 113 -12.96 11.52 6.39
C ASP A 113 -11.43 11.38 6.65
N PRO A 114 -10.62 12.44 6.47
CA PRO A 114 -9.15 12.37 6.44
C PRO A 114 -8.44 12.27 7.81
N VAL A 115 -9.13 12.00 8.92
CA VAL A 115 -8.56 12.20 10.29
C VAL A 115 -8.33 10.92 11.09
N LYS A 116 -8.46 9.72 10.51
CA LYS A 116 -8.11 8.47 11.21
C LYS A 116 -7.17 7.59 10.40
N THR A 117 -5.87 7.82 10.59
CA THR A 117 -4.80 6.87 10.32
C THR A 117 -4.96 5.64 11.23
N SER A 118 -5.95 4.81 10.91
CA SER A 118 -6.04 3.44 11.40
C SER A 118 -6.00 2.55 10.17
N LEU A 119 -4.94 1.75 10.06
CA LEU A 119 -4.84 0.60 9.15
C LEU A 119 -6.00 -0.34 9.49
N SER A 120 -7.19 -0.02 9.00
CA SER A 120 -8.39 -0.80 9.19
C SER A 120 -8.89 -1.16 7.80
N ILE A 121 -8.78 -2.45 7.50
CA ILE A 121 -9.36 -3.05 6.31
C ILE A 121 -10.89 -2.93 6.46
N PRO A 122 -11.60 -2.17 5.60
CA PRO A 122 -13.05 -2.07 5.68
C PRO A 122 -13.68 -3.43 5.34
N LYS A 123 -14.31 -4.06 6.33
CA LYS A 123 -15.11 -5.28 6.16
C LYS A 123 -16.49 -4.93 5.60
N ARG A 124 -16.66 -4.84 4.28
CA ARG A 124 -17.93 -5.17 3.56
C ARG A 124 -17.87 -4.84 2.06
N GLY A 125 -18.22 -5.83 1.23
CA GLY A 125 -18.88 -5.63 -0.07
C GLY A 125 -18.00 -5.68 -1.33
N GLY A 126 -16.69 -5.44 -1.20
CA GLY A 126 -15.69 -5.65 -2.24
C GLY A 126 -14.32 -5.72 -1.56
N ASP A 127 -13.45 -6.61 -2.00
CA ASP A 127 -12.10 -6.73 -1.44
C ASP A 127 -11.18 -5.62 -2.00
N CYS A 128 -11.60 -4.37 -1.85
CA CYS A 128 -10.85 -3.17 -2.20
C CYS A 128 -10.26 -2.54 -0.94
N TYR A 129 -8.94 -2.41 -0.91
CA TYR A 129 -8.22 -1.88 0.25
C TYR A 129 -7.41 -0.65 -0.18
N PRO A 130 -7.82 0.57 0.21
CA PRO A 130 -7.07 1.77 -0.09
C PRO A 130 -5.92 1.97 0.90
N ILE A 131 -4.80 2.47 0.40
CA ILE A 131 -3.72 3.08 1.19
C ILE A 131 -3.61 4.55 0.80
N TYR A 132 -3.53 5.41 1.81
CA TYR A 132 -3.42 6.86 1.67
C TYR A 132 -2.00 7.29 2.02
N LEU A 133 -1.36 8.02 1.11
CA LEU A 133 -0.07 8.66 1.34
C LEU A 133 -0.24 10.18 1.22
N LEU A 134 0.37 10.90 2.16
CA LEU A 134 0.42 12.36 2.19
C LEU A 134 1.56 12.85 1.29
#